data_AF-A0A7J3LN59-F1
#
_entry.id   AF-A0A7J3LN59-F1
#
_cell.length_a   1.000
_cell.length_b   1.000
_cell.length_c   1.000
_cell.angle_alpha   90.00
_cell.angle_beta   90.00
_cell.angle_gamma   90.00
#
_symmetry.space_group_name_H-M   'P 1'
#
loop_
_entity.id
_entity.type
_entity.pdbx_description
1 polymer ?
#
loop_
_entity_poly.entity_id
_entity_poly.type
_entity_poly.pdbx_seq_one_letter_code
_entity_poly.pdbx_strand_id
1 'polypeptide(L)'
;MNKRLSLFIFVVAIGMPFAFAGQGSMTLLAVSETNQGFEGTTANLFLETKPGTGKIFVDTFPLTKLDTQMSIRFANSIACDYLEKDCSYTDFFYTVRSDSATVGGPSAGAAVAMLTIAVLSGYQLDQSIAVTGTINSGGHIGPVGGLKEKIDAAKQAGLSKVIVPKGEQLACEDCNTTDIKGYADSIGITLSEVLWINDVVYEYTGQKRMQKNLSIDRSYEETMRGIAQELCQRTRQLIRKGDSPLKEYEEARNLSIQGARALEDRAFYSAASYCFGANIRLGYAILKESYPAPEEIERQQRILERNITQKLADIGVHESRTITDLQASIIVQERLRESKERLTRSKELLLANNTDGALWELSYSNERLLSAVSWSSFLGMPGKEFAINEDLLKDSCQSKIAEAEERLQYAELYFRSSLNDTRKDFQMAYNYLENGEYRLCLYKASIAKAVADTMIAALGIEQEQLENYARQKIFIAEQNIARQQAKGVFPILAYSYYEYATSLIANDKASALIYAEYSLELANIDIYFKQPKSSDIIGLLFRYSATLKLAFMFVLGTIFGYLVVLSKNR
;
A
#
# COMPACT_ATOMS: atom_id res chain seq x y z
N MET A 1 -26.53 -47.89 33.87
CA MET A 1 -25.57 -46.80 34.15
C MET A 1 -24.87 -46.50 32.84
N ASN A 2 -25.37 -45.48 32.16
CA ASN A 2 -25.69 -45.58 30.74
C ASN A 2 -24.64 -44.93 29.83
N LYS A 3 -24.41 -45.60 28.69
CA LYS A 3 -23.70 -45.18 27.47
C LYS A 3 -23.97 -43.73 26.97
N ARG A 4 -24.91 -43.01 27.58
CA ARG A 4 -25.26 -41.62 27.26
C ARG A 4 -24.34 -40.59 27.92
N LEU A 5 -23.67 -40.90 29.03
CA LEU A 5 -22.72 -39.97 29.66
C LEU A 5 -21.39 -39.89 28.89
N SER A 6 -20.90 -41.01 28.34
CA SER A 6 -19.75 -41.01 27.42
C SER A 6 -20.02 -40.27 26.11
N LEU A 7 -21.25 -40.31 25.59
CA LEU A 7 -21.61 -39.61 24.36
C LEU A 7 -21.59 -38.08 24.54
N PHE A 8 -21.92 -37.59 25.74
CA PHE A 8 -21.96 -36.15 26.03
C PHE A 8 -20.56 -35.54 26.21
N ILE A 9 -19.62 -36.28 26.81
CA ILE A 9 -18.21 -35.87 26.90
C ILE A 9 -17.55 -35.86 25.51
N PHE A 10 -17.95 -36.78 24.62
CA PHE A 10 -17.43 -36.84 23.26
C PHE A 10 -17.89 -35.65 22.38
N VAL A 11 -19.12 -35.14 22.58
CA VAL A 11 -19.65 -34.00 21.81
C VAL A 11 -19.08 -32.66 22.29
N VAL A 12 -18.78 -32.51 23.58
CA VAL A 12 -18.14 -31.28 24.10
C VAL A 12 -16.66 -31.17 23.68
N ALA A 13 -15.96 -32.29 23.47
CA ALA A 13 -14.60 -32.29 22.94
C ALA A 13 -14.52 -31.92 21.43
N ILE A 14 -15.58 -32.14 20.66
CA ILE A 14 -15.66 -31.81 19.22
C ILE A 14 -16.07 -30.33 19.00
N GLY A 15 -16.65 -29.68 20.01
CA GLY A 15 -17.12 -28.29 19.94
C GLY A 15 -16.09 -27.23 20.32
N MET A 16 -14.86 -27.60 20.69
CA MET A 16 -13.78 -26.62 20.79
C MET A 16 -13.29 -26.32 19.38
N PRO A 17 -13.38 -25.07 18.88
CA PRO A 17 -12.55 -24.69 17.74
C PRO A 17 -11.11 -24.89 18.21
N PHE A 18 -10.45 -25.91 17.70
CA PHE A 18 -9.00 -25.96 17.71
C PHE A 18 -8.56 -24.69 16.95
N ALA A 19 -8.26 -23.64 17.70
CA ALA A 19 -7.51 -22.52 17.16
C ALA A 19 -6.14 -23.08 16.82
N PHE A 20 -5.99 -23.57 15.59
CA PHE A 20 -4.70 -24.00 15.06
C PHE A 20 -3.79 -22.78 15.08
N ALA A 21 -2.87 -22.75 16.03
CA ALA A 21 -1.71 -21.87 15.95
C ALA A 21 -0.86 -22.38 14.79
N GLY A 22 -0.74 -21.57 13.73
CA GLY A 22 0.15 -21.90 12.63
C GLY A 22 1.58 -21.73 13.11
N GLN A 23 2.42 -22.75 12.95
CA GLN A 23 3.83 -22.71 13.29
C GLN A 23 4.68 -23.20 12.13
N GLY A 24 5.87 -22.64 11.98
CA GLY A 24 6.82 -23.07 10.96
C GLY A 24 8.23 -22.58 11.27
N SER A 25 9.19 -23.17 10.58
CA SER A 25 10.60 -22.79 10.67
C SER A 25 11.29 -22.84 9.31
N MET A 26 12.38 -22.11 9.19
CA MET A 26 13.31 -22.22 8.08
C MET A 26 14.73 -21.83 8.49
N THR A 27 15.71 -22.31 7.73
CA THR A 27 17.11 -21.89 7.85
C THR A 27 17.35 -20.61 7.06
N LEU A 28 17.98 -19.63 7.72
CA LEU A 28 18.47 -18.38 7.14
C LEU A 28 19.97 -18.49 6.86
N LEU A 29 20.40 -17.87 5.76
CA LEU A 29 21.81 -17.72 5.42
C LEU A 29 22.26 -16.30 5.79
N ALA A 30 23.34 -16.21 6.55
CA ALA A 30 23.90 -14.96 7.04
C ALA A 30 25.42 -14.94 6.84
N VAL A 31 26.00 -13.77 7.07
CA VAL A 31 27.45 -13.56 7.03
C VAL A 31 27.85 -12.94 8.37
N SER A 32 28.89 -13.49 8.99
CA SER A 32 29.51 -12.96 10.18
C SER A 32 30.83 -12.28 9.81
N GLU A 33 31.11 -11.15 10.45
CA GLU A 33 32.39 -10.46 10.33
C GLU A 33 33.35 -11.05 11.37
N THR A 34 34.52 -11.52 10.92
CA THR A 34 35.58 -12.06 11.77
C THR A 34 36.88 -11.27 11.55
N ASN A 35 37.87 -11.47 12.44
CA ASN A 35 39.19 -10.85 12.29
C ASN A 35 39.94 -11.30 11.01
N GLN A 36 39.48 -12.35 10.33
CA GLN A 36 40.08 -12.89 9.11
C GLN A 36 39.24 -12.63 7.85
N GLY A 37 38.15 -11.85 7.97
CA GLY A 37 37.24 -11.53 6.87
C GLY A 37 35.82 -12.00 7.14
N PHE A 38 35.02 -12.10 6.08
CA PHE A 38 33.63 -12.54 6.14
C PHE A 38 33.53 -14.07 6.13
N GLU A 39 32.76 -14.63 7.06
CA GLU A 39 32.48 -16.06 7.11
C GLU A 39 30.98 -16.31 7.04
N GLY A 40 30.57 -17.31 6.25
CA GLY A 40 29.19 -17.72 6.13
C GLY A 40 28.69 -18.41 7.39
N THR A 41 27.45 -18.14 7.79
CA THR A 41 26.82 -18.81 8.93
C THR A 41 25.33 -19.03 8.68
N THR A 42 24.71 -19.87 9.50
CA THR A 42 23.27 -20.13 9.46
C THR A 42 22.58 -19.63 10.72
N ALA A 43 21.35 -19.15 10.55
CA ALA A 43 20.45 -18.85 11.67
C ALA A 43 19.12 -19.59 11.47
N ASN A 44 18.42 -19.86 12.56
CA ASN A 44 17.09 -20.45 12.52
C ASN A 44 16.03 -19.37 12.72
N LEU A 45 15.07 -19.31 11.80
CA LEU A 45 13.89 -18.48 11.89
C LEU A 45 12.69 -19.36 12.23
N PHE A 46 11.96 -18.98 13.28
CA PHE A 46 10.69 -19.57 13.67
C PHE A 46 9.59 -18.53 13.58
N LEU A 47 8.40 -18.97 13.18
CA LEU A 47 7.19 -18.17 13.21
C LEU A 47 6.09 -18.96 13.92
N GLU A 48 5.50 -18.34 14.94
CA GLU A 48 4.22 -18.76 15.51
C GLU A 48 3.15 -17.69 15.23
N THR A 49 1.94 -18.12 14.86
CA THR A 49 0.78 -17.25 14.64
C THR A 49 -0.33 -17.57 15.62
N LYS A 50 -0.97 -16.52 16.15
CA LYS A 50 -2.12 -16.62 17.05
C LYS A 50 -3.23 -15.65 16.62
N PRO A 51 -4.52 -15.97 16.84
CA PRO A 51 -5.58 -14.98 16.72
C PRO A 51 -5.28 -13.78 17.62
N GLY A 52 -5.32 -12.57 17.06
CA GLY A 52 -4.81 -11.37 17.71
C GLY A 52 -5.26 -10.07 17.05
N THR A 53 -4.45 -9.01 17.16
CA THR A 53 -4.73 -7.67 16.64
C THR A 53 -3.70 -7.20 15.61
N GLY A 54 -3.03 -8.12 14.91
CA GLY A 54 -2.08 -7.78 13.85
C GLY A 54 -0.68 -7.43 14.37
N LYS A 55 -0.37 -7.71 15.64
CA LYS A 55 0.91 -7.32 16.24
C LYS A 55 2.02 -8.24 15.76
N ILE A 56 3.14 -7.63 15.42
CA ILE A 56 4.37 -8.35 15.05
C ILE A 56 5.36 -8.22 16.20
N PHE A 57 5.72 -9.35 16.79
CA PHE A 57 6.74 -9.49 17.80
C PHE A 57 7.97 -10.14 17.17
N VAL A 58 9.14 -9.56 17.44
CA VAL A 58 10.41 -10.07 16.95
C VAL A 58 11.31 -10.27 18.15
N ASP A 59 11.64 -11.53 18.40
CA ASP A 59 12.60 -11.93 19.43
C ASP A 59 13.85 -12.48 18.74
N THR A 60 15.03 -11.96 19.10
CA THR A 60 16.29 -12.34 18.46
C THR A 60 17.36 -12.60 19.49
N PHE A 61 18.10 -13.69 19.33
CA PHE A 61 19.29 -13.98 20.12
C PHE A 61 20.43 -14.44 19.18
N PRO A 62 21.60 -13.74 19.18
CA PRO A 62 21.91 -12.51 19.93
C PRO A 62 21.08 -11.29 19.45
N LEU A 63 21.24 -10.15 20.13
CA LEU A 63 20.57 -8.89 19.77
C LEU A 63 20.90 -8.51 18.33
N THR A 64 19.85 -8.27 17.53
CA THR A 64 19.97 -7.87 16.12
C THR A 64 19.90 -6.35 15.97
N LYS A 65 20.45 -5.85 14.85
CA LYS A 65 20.32 -4.44 14.45
C LYS A 65 18.86 -4.08 14.10
N LEU A 66 18.54 -2.79 14.12
CA LEU A 66 17.18 -2.28 13.83
C LEU A 66 16.70 -2.70 12.42
N ASP A 67 17.62 -2.81 11.46
CA ASP A 67 17.35 -3.22 10.08
C ASP A 67 16.72 -4.61 9.97
N THR A 68 17.16 -5.59 10.78
CA THR A 68 16.58 -6.95 10.80
C THR A 68 15.14 -6.92 11.28
N GLN A 69 14.85 -6.18 12.36
CA GLN A 69 13.50 -6.08 12.90
C GLN A 69 12.54 -5.41 11.90
N MET A 70 13.01 -4.36 11.22
CA MET A 70 12.25 -3.68 10.17
C MET A 70 12.05 -4.59 8.94
N SER A 71 13.08 -5.32 8.52
CA SER A 71 12.99 -6.27 7.41
C SER A 71 11.97 -7.39 7.70
N ILE A 72 11.92 -7.92 8.92
CA ILE A 72 10.93 -8.94 9.31
C ILE A 72 9.51 -8.39 9.26
N ARG A 73 9.28 -7.20 9.83
CA ARG A 73 7.96 -6.53 9.78
C ARG A 73 7.51 -6.28 8.35
N PHE A 74 8.44 -5.80 7.52
CA PHE A 74 8.19 -5.53 6.12
C PHE A 74 7.85 -6.80 5.34
N ALA A 75 8.69 -7.83 5.45
CA ALA A 75 8.48 -9.12 4.81
C ALA A 75 7.16 -9.78 5.22
N ASN A 76 6.76 -9.65 6.48
CA ASN A 76 5.44 -10.09 6.94
C ASN A 76 4.31 -9.37 6.21
N SER A 77 4.41 -8.05 6.03
CA SER A 77 3.45 -7.27 5.23
C SER A 77 3.38 -7.81 3.80
N ILE A 78 4.53 -8.03 3.15
CA ILE A 78 4.59 -8.56 1.78
C ILE A 78 3.97 -9.95 1.69
N ALA A 79 4.15 -10.79 2.69
CA ALA A 79 3.52 -12.11 2.74
C ALA A 79 1.99 -12.04 2.88
N CYS A 80 1.49 -11.15 3.73
CA CYS A 80 0.05 -10.92 3.90
C CYS A 80 -0.58 -10.34 2.62
N ASP A 81 0.10 -9.37 2.01
CA ASP A 81 -0.29 -8.76 0.73
C ASP A 81 -0.26 -9.79 -0.38
N TYR A 82 0.81 -10.59 -0.45
CA TYR A 82 0.92 -11.72 -1.35
C TYR A 82 -0.29 -12.63 -1.15
N LEU A 83 -0.54 -13.17 0.04
CA LEU A 83 -1.64 -14.11 0.27
C LEU A 83 -3.04 -13.51 0.16
N GLU A 84 -3.17 -12.21 -0.08
CA GLU A 84 -4.44 -11.53 -0.06
C GLU A 84 -5.19 -11.70 1.29
N LYS A 85 -4.46 -11.94 2.39
CA LYS A 85 -5.03 -12.27 3.71
C LYS A 85 -5.03 -11.06 4.62
N ASP A 86 -6.18 -10.77 5.24
CA ASP A 86 -6.25 -9.75 6.28
C ASP A 86 -5.54 -10.26 7.55
N CYS A 87 -4.32 -9.81 7.73
CA CYS A 87 -3.47 -10.16 8.86
C CYS A 87 -3.74 -9.31 10.11
N SER A 88 -4.68 -8.36 10.09
CA SER A 88 -5.04 -7.52 11.25
C SER A 88 -5.65 -8.30 12.42
N TYR A 89 -6.04 -9.56 12.19
CA TYR A 89 -6.55 -10.47 13.21
C TYR A 89 -5.57 -11.57 13.62
N THR A 90 -4.31 -11.47 13.18
CA THR A 90 -3.27 -12.47 13.47
C THR A 90 -2.08 -11.77 14.11
N ASP A 91 -1.70 -12.18 15.31
CA ASP A 91 -0.43 -11.79 15.90
C ASP A 91 0.67 -12.76 15.44
N PHE A 92 1.83 -12.22 15.10
CA PHE A 92 2.99 -12.94 14.58
C PHE A 92 4.14 -12.85 15.56
N PHE A 93 4.68 -14.01 15.93
CA PHE A 93 5.80 -14.14 16.84
C PHE A 93 6.98 -14.73 16.07
N TYR A 94 7.87 -13.84 15.61
CA TYR A 94 9.11 -14.23 14.96
C TYR A 94 10.19 -14.46 16.00
N THR A 95 10.90 -15.58 15.89
CA THR A 95 12.05 -15.88 16.72
C THR A 95 13.25 -16.19 15.85
N VAL A 96 14.32 -15.44 16.02
CA VAL A 96 15.60 -15.67 15.33
C VAL A 96 16.62 -16.18 16.36
N ARG A 97 17.30 -17.28 16.03
CA ARG A 97 18.39 -17.86 16.82
C ARG A 97 19.61 -18.07 15.94
N SER A 98 20.75 -17.56 16.37
CA SER A 98 22.05 -17.74 15.71
C SER A 98 23.13 -18.03 16.74
N ASP A 99 24.11 -18.83 16.34
CA ASP A 99 25.32 -19.08 17.11
C ASP A 99 26.42 -18.05 16.81
N SER A 100 26.24 -17.21 15.79
CA SER A 100 27.18 -16.13 15.45
C SER A 100 26.96 -14.87 16.31
N ALA A 101 28.03 -14.13 16.60
CA ALA A 101 28.00 -12.98 17.52
C ALA A 101 27.16 -11.80 17.02
N THR A 102 26.88 -11.69 15.72
CA THR A 102 26.02 -10.64 15.16
C THR A 102 25.32 -11.14 13.90
N VAL A 103 23.99 -11.16 13.92
CA VAL A 103 23.17 -11.33 12.71
C VAL A 103 22.46 -10.01 12.45
N GLY A 104 22.68 -9.41 11.28
CA GLY A 104 22.15 -8.10 10.92
C GLY A 104 21.88 -7.99 9.42
N GLY A 105 21.05 -7.04 9.04
CA GLY A 105 20.82 -6.67 7.65
C GLY A 105 19.52 -7.21 7.04
N PRO A 106 19.04 -6.59 5.96
CA PRO A 106 17.74 -6.88 5.37
C PRO A 106 17.67 -8.19 4.58
N SER A 107 18.78 -8.91 4.43
CA SER A 107 18.93 -10.05 3.49
C SER A 107 18.11 -11.30 3.80
N ALA A 108 17.39 -11.32 4.93
CA ALA A 108 16.44 -12.37 5.30
C ALA A 108 15.00 -12.08 4.80
N GLY A 109 14.75 -10.94 4.15
CA GLY A 109 13.41 -10.49 3.78
C GLY A 109 12.62 -11.50 2.94
N ALA A 110 13.21 -12.03 1.88
CA ALA A 110 12.56 -13.03 1.03
C ALA A 110 12.26 -14.34 1.78
N ALA A 111 13.17 -14.76 2.66
CA ALA A 111 13.01 -15.93 3.50
C ALA A 111 11.84 -15.75 4.48
N VAL A 112 11.83 -14.64 5.24
CA VAL A 112 10.76 -14.31 6.18
C VAL A 112 9.41 -14.30 5.46
N ALA A 113 9.31 -13.63 4.32
CA ALA A 113 8.06 -13.57 3.55
C ALA A 113 7.58 -14.98 3.15
N MET A 114 8.48 -15.84 2.67
CA MET A 114 8.14 -17.21 2.30
C MET A 114 7.68 -18.04 3.50
N LEU A 115 8.34 -17.93 4.67
CA LEU A 115 7.90 -18.61 5.89
C LEU A 115 6.51 -18.17 6.31
N THR A 116 6.24 -16.88 6.30
CA THR A 116 4.93 -16.32 6.63
C THR A 116 3.86 -16.81 5.66
N ILE A 117 4.15 -16.82 4.35
CA ILE A 117 3.27 -17.38 3.32
C ILE A 117 2.95 -18.84 3.63
N ALA A 118 3.97 -19.64 3.96
CA ALA A 118 3.81 -21.05 4.23
C ALA A 118 2.94 -21.31 5.46
N VAL A 119 3.24 -20.64 6.59
CA VAL A 119 2.49 -20.77 7.84
C VAL A 119 1.03 -20.34 7.67
N LEU A 120 0.78 -19.22 7.00
CA LEU A 120 -0.58 -18.71 6.79
C LEU A 120 -1.42 -19.53 5.81
N SER A 121 -0.76 -20.27 4.90
CA SER A 121 -1.39 -21.15 3.91
C SER A 121 -1.49 -22.60 4.38
N GLY A 122 -0.87 -22.95 5.52
CA GLY A 122 -0.74 -24.34 5.98
C GLY A 122 0.20 -25.19 5.11
N TYR A 123 1.12 -24.55 4.38
CA TYR A 123 2.10 -25.22 3.54
C TYR A 123 3.33 -25.62 4.36
N GLN A 124 3.85 -26.83 4.12
CA GLN A 124 5.11 -27.29 4.73
C GLN A 124 6.28 -26.94 3.81
N LEU A 125 7.26 -26.22 4.33
CA LEU A 125 8.48 -25.87 3.59
C LEU A 125 9.46 -27.05 3.58
N ASP A 126 10.02 -27.32 2.40
CA ASP A 126 11.18 -28.20 2.25
C ASP A 126 12.39 -27.56 2.95
N GLN A 127 12.84 -28.19 4.03
CA GLN A 127 13.94 -27.70 4.87
C GLN A 127 15.31 -27.85 4.21
N SER A 128 15.40 -28.53 3.05
CA SER A 128 16.65 -28.63 2.27
C SER A 128 16.88 -27.44 1.34
N ILE A 129 15.91 -26.51 1.26
CA ILE A 129 15.97 -25.30 0.43
C ILE A 129 16.11 -24.08 1.34
N ALA A 130 17.15 -23.27 1.11
CA ALA A 130 17.26 -21.94 1.72
C ALA A 130 16.98 -20.82 0.70
N VAL A 131 16.53 -19.68 1.22
CA VAL A 131 16.31 -18.45 0.46
C VAL A 131 17.17 -17.35 1.07
N THR A 132 17.84 -16.57 0.24
CA THR A 132 18.42 -15.29 0.65
C THR A 132 18.02 -14.20 -0.33
N GLY A 133 17.86 -12.99 0.16
CA GLY A 133 17.38 -11.87 -0.64
C GLY A 133 16.75 -10.80 0.23
N THR A 134 17.07 -9.55 -0.04
CA THR A 134 16.20 -8.47 0.45
C THR A 134 14.84 -8.58 -0.23
N ILE A 135 13.79 -8.06 0.40
CA ILE A 135 12.47 -7.99 -0.24
C ILE A 135 12.00 -6.54 -0.21
N ASN A 136 11.45 -6.07 -1.33
CA ASN A 136 10.84 -4.74 -1.41
C ASN A 136 9.30 -4.81 -1.42
N SER A 137 8.66 -3.64 -1.48
CA SER A 137 7.19 -3.49 -1.41
C SER A 137 6.45 -4.18 -2.55
N GLY A 138 7.14 -4.51 -3.65
CA GLY A 138 6.59 -5.24 -4.79
C GLY A 138 6.78 -6.75 -4.73
N GLY A 139 7.37 -7.24 -3.63
CA GLY A 139 7.85 -8.61 -3.56
C GLY A 139 9.03 -8.89 -4.48
N HIS A 140 9.76 -7.86 -4.95
CA HIS A 140 11.01 -8.06 -5.67
C HIS A 140 12.08 -8.53 -4.71
N ILE A 141 12.92 -9.43 -5.19
CA ILE A 141 14.02 -10.01 -4.43
C ILE A 141 15.30 -9.30 -4.84
N GLY A 142 15.82 -8.49 -3.92
CA GLY A 142 16.96 -7.63 -4.17
C GLY A 142 18.30 -8.22 -3.72
N PRO A 143 19.41 -7.58 -4.14
CA PRO A 143 20.77 -8.09 -4.00
C PRO A 143 21.18 -8.33 -2.54
N VAL A 144 22.22 -9.15 -2.35
CA VAL A 144 22.74 -9.48 -1.02
C VAL A 144 24.27 -9.52 -0.99
N GLY A 145 24.85 -9.07 0.13
CA GLY A 145 26.28 -9.23 0.37
C GLY A 145 26.66 -10.67 0.74
N GLY A 146 27.89 -11.04 0.39
CA GLY A 146 28.57 -12.29 0.79
C GLY A 146 27.88 -13.55 0.27
N LEU A 147 27.50 -13.56 -1.01
CA LEU A 147 26.74 -14.66 -1.60
C LEU A 147 27.54 -15.96 -1.63
N LYS A 148 28.84 -15.89 -1.89
CA LYS A 148 29.74 -17.04 -1.84
C LYS A 148 29.75 -17.66 -0.44
N GLU A 149 29.96 -16.83 0.58
CA GLU A 149 29.98 -17.24 1.99
C GLU A 149 28.65 -17.88 2.39
N LYS A 150 27.52 -17.34 1.94
CA LYS A 150 26.19 -17.90 2.17
C LYS A 150 25.99 -19.26 1.51
N ILE A 151 26.47 -19.43 0.28
CA ILE A 151 26.43 -20.72 -0.44
C ILE A 151 27.32 -21.75 0.27
N ASP A 152 28.49 -21.34 0.77
CA ASP A 152 29.38 -22.19 1.56
C ASP A 152 28.70 -22.64 2.87
N ALA A 153 28.04 -21.72 3.57
CA ALA A 153 27.26 -22.01 4.77
C ALA A 153 26.10 -22.98 4.47
N ALA A 154 25.42 -22.80 3.33
CA ALA A 154 24.34 -23.69 2.92
C ALA A 154 24.85 -25.12 2.70
N LYS A 155 26.03 -25.28 2.07
CA LYS A 155 26.67 -26.59 1.90
C LYS A 155 27.05 -27.23 3.22
N GLN A 156 27.65 -26.46 4.14
CA GLN A 156 28.02 -26.95 5.47
C GLN A 156 26.80 -27.37 6.30
N ALA A 157 25.67 -26.68 6.13
CA ALA A 157 24.39 -27.02 6.75
C ALA A 157 23.64 -28.18 6.08
N GLY A 158 24.20 -28.77 5.01
CA GLY A 158 23.61 -29.90 4.31
C GLY A 158 22.40 -29.56 3.44
N LEU A 159 22.24 -28.29 3.05
CA LEU A 159 21.18 -27.86 2.14
C LEU A 159 21.47 -28.32 0.70
N SER A 160 20.42 -28.60 -0.06
CA SER A 160 20.53 -29.08 -1.45
C SER A 160 20.38 -27.96 -2.47
N LYS A 161 19.67 -26.89 -2.10
CA LYS A 161 19.29 -25.79 -2.99
C LYS A 161 19.30 -24.45 -2.28
N VAL A 162 19.78 -23.43 -2.99
CA VAL A 162 19.73 -22.03 -2.53
C VAL A 162 19.03 -21.19 -3.59
N ILE A 163 17.99 -20.48 -3.16
CA ILE A 163 17.29 -19.49 -3.97
C ILE A 163 17.92 -18.12 -3.69
N VAL A 164 18.33 -17.44 -4.75
CA VAL A 164 19.10 -16.18 -4.68
C VAL A 164 18.50 -15.12 -5.60
N PRO A 165 18.77 -13.82 -5.34
CA PRO A 165 18.38 -12.76 -6.26
C PRO A 165 19.01 -12.97 -7.64
N LYS A 166 18.28 -12.64 -8.70
CA LYS A 166 18.77 -12.75 -10.07
C LYS A 166 19.82 -11.68 -10.38
N GLY A 167 20.90 -12.07 -11.06
CA GLY A 167 21.90 -11.13 -11.57
C GLY A 167 23.05 -10.83 -10.62
N GLU A 168 23.19 -11.60 -9.54
CA GLU A 168 24.32 -11.47 -8.62
C GLU A 168 25.61 -12.01 -9.25
N GLN A 169 26.70 -11.24 -9.12
CA GLN A 169 28.04 -11.65 -9.57
C GLN A 169 28.93 -12.02 -8.37
N LEU A 170 29.93 -12.88 -8.60
CA LEU A 170 30.98 -13.14 -7.62
C LEU A 170 31.88 -11.91 -7.47
N ALA A 171 31.86 -11.30 -6.28
CA ALA A 171 32.89 -10.36 -5.86
C ALA A 171 33.87 -11.08 -4.92
N CYS A 172 34.99 -11.57 -5.45
CA CYS A 172 36.11 -12.08 -4.65
C CYS A 172 37.44 -11.69 -5.29
N GLU A 173 38.40 -11.28 -4.46
CA GLU A 173 39.72 -10.81 -4.89
C GLU A 173 40.59 -11.92 -5.54
N ASP A 174 40.28 -13.19 -5.30
CA ASP A 174 41.12 -14.34 -5.71
C ASP A 174 40.41 -15.40 -6.60
N CYS A 175 39.20 -15.13 -7.11
CA CYS A 175 38.49 -16.12 -7.93
C CYS A 175 38.71 -15.91 -9.43
N ASN A 176 39.12 -16.97 -10.12
CA ASN A 176 39.21 -17.03 -11.59
C ASN A 176 37.85 -17.26 -12.29
N THR A 177 36.73 -17.17 -11.54
CA THR A 177 35.38 -17.46 -12.03
C THR A 177 34.42 -16.35 -11.64
N THR A 178 33.78 -15.72 -12.63
CA THR A 178 32.74 -14.70 -12.46
C THR A 178 31.33 -15.30 -12.29
N ASP A 179 31.20 -16.63 -12.36
CA ASP A 179 29.91 -17.33 -12.38
C ASP A 179 29.60 -18.01 -11.03
N ILE A 180 28.68 -17.40 -10.26
CA ILE A 180 28.21 -17.94 -8.98
C ILE A 180 27.50 -19.28 -9.13
N LYS A 181 26.85 -19.51 -10.28
CA LYS A 181 26.13 -20.74 -10.56
C LYS A 181 27.11 -21.88 -10.79
N GLY A 182 28.15 -21.65 -11.60
CA GLY A 182 29.24 -22.59 -11.79
C GLY A 182 29.94 -22.96 -10.47
N TYR A 183 30.15 -21.99 -9.58
CA TYR A 183 30.67 -22.25 -8.24
C TYR A 183 29.74 -23.14 -7.41
N ALA A 184 28.45 -22.80 -7.32
CA ALA A 184 27.46 -23.57 -6.57
C ALA A 184 27.37 -25.02 -7.07
N ASP A 185 27.34 -25.22 -8.39
CA ASP A 185 27.33 -26.55 -9.02
C ASP A 185 28.59 -27.35 -8.65
N SER A 186 29.76 -26.71 -8.61
CA SER A 186 31.04 -27.37 -8.26
C SER A 186 31.09 -27.94 -6.83
N ILE A 187 30.34 -27.33 -5.90
CA ILE A 187 30.22 -27.81 -4.53
C ILE A 187 28.92 -28.61 -4.29
N GLY A 188 28.13 -28.85 -5.34
CA GLY A 188 26.91 -29.64 -5.31
C GLY A 188 25.72 -28.94 -4.65
N ILE A 189 25.57 -27.64 -4.87
CA ILE A 189 24.41 -26.83 -4.48
C ILE A 189 23.67 -26.41 -5.74
N THR A 190 22.37 -26.70 -5.82
CA THR A 190 21.52 -26.17 -6.90
C THR A 190 21.19 -24.71 -6.62
N LEU A 191 21.49 -23.82 -7.57
CA LEU A 191 21.17 -22.40 -7.44
C LEU A 191 19.96 -22.03 -8.33
N SER A 192 18.91 -21.46 -7.73
CA SER A 192 17.77 -20.88 -8.45
C SER A 192 17.79 -19.36 -8.32
N GLU A 193 17.95 -18.67 -9.44
CA GLU A 193 17.84 -17.22 -9.51
C GLU A 193 16.39 -16.80 -9.67
N VAL A 194 15.93 -15.92 -8.78
CA VAL A 194 14.56 -15.41 -8.75
C VAL A 194 14.56 -13.90 -8.75
N LEU A 195 13.51 -13.32 -9.32
CA LEU A 195 13.33 -11.88 -9.32
C LEU A 195 12.22 -11.47 -8.34
N TRP A 196 11.29 -12.38 -8.06
CA TRP A 196 10.06 -12.06 -7.32
C TRP A 196 9.66 -13.14 -6.31
N ILE A 197 8.87 -12.74 -5.31
CA ILE A 197 8.33 -13.63 -4.28
C ILE A 197 7.43 -14.73 -4.87
N ASN A 198 6.74 -14.47 -5.97
CA ASN A 198 5.96 -15.50 -6.66
C ASN A 198 6.85 -16.61 -7.24
N ASP A 199 8.06 -16.27 -7.70
CA ASP A 199 9.05 -17.22 -8.19
C ASP A 199 9.51 -18.09 -7.01
N VAL A 200 9.80 -17.51 -5.84
CA VAL A 200 10.14 -18.28 -4.63
C VAL A 200 9.02 -19.24 -4.24
N VAL A 201 7.77 -18.75 -4.20
CA VAL A 201 6.62 -19.60 -3.89
C VAL A 201 6.48 -20.71 -4.92
N TYR A 202 6.71 -20.43 -6.20
CA TYR A 202 6.72 -21.43 -7.26
C TYR A 202 7.85 -22.45 -7.07
N GLU A 203 9.06 -22.02 -6.71
CA GLU A 203 10.21 -22.91 -6.45
C GLU A 203 9.94 -23.86 -5.28
N TYR A 204 9.16 -23.45 -4.29
CA TYR A 204 8.73 -24.32 -3.18
C TYR A 204 7.52 -25.20 -3.53
N THR A 205 6.52 -24.69 -4.26
CA THR A 205 5.18 -25.32 -4.35
C THR A 205 4.86 -25.91 -5.73
N GLY A 206 5.53 -25.47 -6.79
CA GLY A 206 5.19 -25.73 -8.19
C GLY A 206 3.89 -25.08 -8.67
N GLN A 207 3.22 -24.27 -7.86
CA GLN A 207 1.90 -23.68 -8.18
C GLN A 207 2.03 -22.27 -8.75
N LYS A 208 1.44 -22.04 -9.93
CA LYS A 208 1.25 -20.69 -10.48
C LYS A 208 -0.10 -20.12 -10.03
N ARG A 209 -0.10 -18.87 -9.57
CA ARG A 209 -1.31 -18.21 -9.09
C ARG A 209 -2.21 -17.72 -10.23
N MET A 210 -3.51 -18.01 -10.13
CA MET A 210 -4.53 -17.54 -11.07
C MET A 210 -4.81 -16.05 -10.87
N GLN A 211 -4.80 -15.29 -11.96
CA GLN A 211 -5.09 -13.85 -11.98
C GLN A 211 -6.59 -13.59 -12.06
N LYS A 212 -7.07 -12.52 -11.43
CA LYS A 212 -8.46 -12.06 -11.56
C LYS A 212 -8.50 -10.93 -12.59
N ASN A 213 -9.51 -10.95 -13.46
CA ASN A 213 -9.68 -9.90 -14.46
C ASN A 213 -10.39 -8.70 -13.83
N LEU A 214 -9.80 -7.52 -14.00
CA LEU A 214 -10.45 -6.26 -13.65
C LEU A 214 -11.56 -5.96 -14.65
N SER A 215 -12.70 -5.47 -14.16
CA SER A 215 -13.75 -4.92 -15.02
C SER A 215 -14.04 -3.48 -14.59
N ILE A 216 -14.09 -2.55 -15.53
CA ILE A 216 -14.34 -1.15 -15.21
C ILE A 216 -15.76 -1.02 -14.66
N ASP A 217 -15.90 -0.41 -13.48
CA ASP A 217 -17.23 -0.14 -12.93
C ASP A 217 -17.95 0.89 -13.79
N ARG A 218 -19.20 0.60 -14.16
CA ARG A 218 -19.99 1.44 -15.07
C ARG A 218 -20.25 2.83 -14.49
N SER A 219 -20.51 2.93 -13.19
CA SER A 219 -20.78 4.22 -12.54
C SER A 219 -19.53 5.09 -12.49
N TYR A 220 -18.37 4.47 -12.24
CA TYR A 220 -17.09 5.15 -12.36
C TYR A 220 -16.84 5.64 -13.79
N GLU A 221 -17.02 4.76 -14.78
CA GLU A 221 -16.75 5.08 -16.18
C GLU A 221 -17.60 6.26 -16.66
N GLU A 222 -18.91 6.22 -16.40
CA GLU A 222 -19.85 7.26 -16.84
C GLU A 222 -19.51 8.63 -16.20
N THR A 223 -19.19 8.65 -14.91
CA THR A 223 -18.86 9.89 -14.18
C THR A 223 -17.49 10.43 -14.58
N MET A 224 -16.46 9.58 -14.64
CA MET A 224 -15.11 10.02 -15.02
C MET A 224 -15.08 10.52 -16.46
N ARG A 225 -15.85 9.89 -17.38
CA ARG A 225 -16.05 10.40 -18.73
C ARG A 225 -16.64 11.80 -18.73
N GLY A 226 -17.67 12.05 -17.91
CA GLY A 226 -18.28 13.38 -17.79
C GLY A 226 -17.29 14.45 -17.33
N ILE A 227 -16.51 14.14 -16.29
CA ILE A 227 -15.46 15.02 -15.77
C ILE A 227 -14.39 15.30 -16.84
N ALA A 228 -13.91 14.26 -17.52
CA ALA A 228 -12.90 14.39 -18.57
C ALA A 228 -13.40 15.27 -19.73
N GLN A 229 -14.65 15.06 -20.16
CA GLN A 229 -15.28 15.87 -21.19
C GLN A 229 -15.41 17.34 -20.77
N GLU A 230 -15.81 17.61 -19.53
CA GLU A 230 -15.91 18.98 -18.99
C GLU A 230 -14.55 19.71 -19.04
N LEU A 231 -13.51 19.08 -18.50
CA LEU A 231 -12.16 19.67 -18.45
C LEU A 231 -11.60 19.91 -19.85
N CYS A 232 -11.71 18.93 -20.75
CA CYS A 232 -11.21 19.04 -22.12
C CYS A 232 -12.07 19.98 -23.00
N GLN A 233 -13.36 20.13 -22.71
CA GLN A 233 -14.18 21.17 -23.33
C GLN A 233 -13.71 22.56 -22.93
N ARG A 234 -13.37 22.76 -21.65
CA ARG A 234 -12.77 24.02 -21.18
C ARG A 234 -11.44 24.30 -21.86
N THR A 235 -10.58 23.29 -22.04
CA THR A 235 -9.32 23.43 -22.80
C THR A 235 -9.59 23.96 -24.20
N ARG A 236 -10.54 23.35 -24.93
CA ARG A 236 -10.93 23.81 -26.28
C ARG A 236 -11.50 25.23 -26.27
N GLN A 237 -12.25 25.62 -25.25
CA GLN A 237 -12.76 26.99 -25.12
C GLN A 237 -11.64 28.00 -24.86
N LEU A 238 -10.65 27.66 -24.03
CA LEU A 238 -9.51 28.51 -23.74
C LEU A 238 -8.60 28.68 -24.97
N ILE A 239 -8.34 27.60 -25.72
CA ILE A 239 -7.60 27.67 -27.00
C ILE A 239 -8.30 28.59 -28.01
N ARG A 240 -9.63 28.64 -28.03
CA ARG A 240 -10.38 29.54 -28.92
C ARG A 240 -10.29 31.01 -28.53
N LYS A 241 -9.92 31.33 -27.29
CA LYS A 241 -9.83 32.72 -26.81
C LYS A 241 -8.57 33.44 -27.27
N GLY A 242 -7.57 32.73 -27.79
CA GLY A 242 -6.37 33.35 -28.34
C GLY A 242 -5.36 32.32 -28.85
N ASP A 243 -4.50 32.74 -29.77
CA ASP A 243 -3.29 32.03 -30.17
C ASP A 243 -2.09 32.94 -29.87
N SER A 244 -1.05 32.39 -29.25
CA SER A 244 0.06 33.15 -28.70
C SER A 244 1.39 32.44 -28.93
N PRO A 245 2.49 33.18 -29.16
CA PRO A 245 3.83 32.61 -29.22
C PRO A 245 4.38 32.21 -27.84
N LEU A 246 3.64 32.43 -26.74
CA LEU A 246 4.05 32.00 -25.41
C LEU A 246 4.19 30.48 -25.35
N LYS A 247 5.28 30.01 -24.73
CA LYS A 247 5.62 28.58 -24.59
C LYS A 247 4.48 27.78 -23.94
N GLU A 248 3.74 28.40 -23.04
CA GLU A 248 2.63 27.80 -22.31
C GLU A 248 1.46 27.40 -23.24
N TYR A 249 1.24 28.12 -24.34
CA TYR A 249 0.24 27.74 -25.34
C TYR A 249 0.68 26.50 -26.13
N GLU A 250 1.97 26.39 -26.49
CA GLU A 250 2.52 25.21 -27.16
C GLU A 250 2.44 23.97 -26.25
N GLU A 251 2.90 24.09 -25.00
CA GLU A 251 2.80 23.02 -24.01
C GLU A 251 1.33 22.60 -23.77
N ALA A 252 0.41 23.56 -23.68
CA ALA A 252 -1.01 23.28 -23.52
C ALA A 252 -1.63 22.59 -24.74
N ARG A 253 -1.20 22.93 -25.97
CA ARG A 253 -1.63 22.24 -27.19
C ARG A 253 -1.17 20.78 -27.20
N ASN A 254 0.08 20.52 -26.81
CA ASN A 254 0.58 19.14 -26.69
C ASN A 254 -0.22 18.33 -25.67
N LEU A 255 -0.49 18.91 -24.48
CA LEU A 255 -1.33 18.27 -23.47
C LEU A 255 -2.77 18.07 -23.97
N SER A 256 -3.34 19.03 -24.71
CA SER A 256 -4.67 18.88 -25.30
C SER A 256 -4.75 17.72 -26.30
N ILE A 257 -3.69 17.46 -27.07
CA ILE A 257 -3.62 16.32 -28.00
C ILE A 257 -3.55 15.01 -27.21
N GLN A 258 -2.73 14.95 -26.15
CA GLN A 258 -2.67 13.78 -25.27
C GLN A 258 -4.02 13.51 -24.59
N GLY A 259 -4.70 14.55 -24.13
CA GLY A 259 -6.05 14.46 -23.56
C GLY A 259 -7.09 13.95 -24.55
N ALA A 260 -7.05 14.40 -25.81
CA ALA A 260 -7.94 13.92 -26.85
C ALA A 260 -7.73 12.43 -27.17
N ARG A 261 -6.47 11.98 -27.30
CA ARG A 261 -6.15 10.56 -27.49
C ARG A 261 -6.60 9.70 -26.31
N ALA A 262 -6.35 10.15 -25.09
CA ALA A 262 -6.79 9.44 -23.89
C ALA A 262 -8.33 9.31 -23.81
N LEU A 263 -9.11 10.28 -24.30
CA LEU A 263 -10.57 10.15 -24.42
C LEU A 263 -10.98 9.07 -25.42
N GLU A 264 -10.30 8.97 -26.56
CA GLU A 264 -10.54 7.95 -27.59
C GLU A 264 -10.23 6.55 -27.05
N ASP A 265 -9.15 6.43 -26.27
CA ASP A 265 -8.71 5.19 -25.63
C ASP A 265 -9.54 4.83 -24.37
N ARG A 266 -10.57 5.62 -24.03
CA ARG A 266 -11.40 5.49 -22.80
C ARG A 266 -10.59 5.59 -21.50
N ALA A 267 -9.41 6.20 -21.53
CA ALA A 267 -8.61 6.56 -20.35
C ALA A 267 -9.04 7.94 -19.83
N PHE A 268 -10.22 7.98 -19.18
CA PHE A 268 -10.89 9.22 -18.82
C PHE A 268 -10.16 10.02 -17.73
N TYR A 269 -9.56 9.38 -16.74
CA TYR A 269 -8.76 10.07 -15.73
C TYR A 269 -7.47 10.63 -16.33
N SER A 270 -6.79 9.90 -17.21
CA SER A 270 -5.63 10.42 -17.93
C SER A 270 -6.00 11.63 -18.79
N ALA A 271 -7.13 11.55 -19.52
CA ALA A 271 -7.65 12.67 -20.29
C ALA A 271 -7.93 13.91 -19.43
N ALA A 272 -8.63 13.73 -18.31
CA ALA A 272 -8.90 14.80 -17.36
C ALA A 272 -7.60 15.43 -16.82
N SER A 273 -6.59 14.61 -16.53
CA SER A 273 -5.28 15.07 -16.01
C SER A 273 -4.49 15.89 -17.04
N TYR A 274 -4.46 15.46 -18.31
CA TYR A 274 -3.83 16.24 -19.38
C TYR A 274 -4.55 17.57 -19.63
N CYS A 275 -5.88 17.54 -19.72
CA CYS A 275 -6.68 18.74 -19.94
C CYS A 275 -6.63 19.70 -18.75
N PHE A 276 -6.54 19.21 -17.51
CA PHE A 276 -6.24 20.02 -16.32
C PHE A 276 -4.92 20.77 -16.46
N GLY A 277 -3.84 20.07 -16.84
CA GLY A 277 -2.52 20.68 -17.05
C GLY A 277 -2.50 21.71 -18.17
N ALA A 278 -3.30 21.50 -19.22
CA ALA A 278 -3.48 22.45 -20.32
C ALA A 278 -4.26 23.70 -19.88
N ASN A 279 -5.34 23.52 -19.10
CA ASN A 279 -6.18 24.62 -18.62
C ASN A 279 -5.41 25.59 -17.73
N ILE A 280 -4.53 25.10 -16.84
CA ILE A 280 -3.69 25.96 -16.00
C ILE A 280 -2.79 26.84 -16.86
N ARG A 281 -2.10 26.24 -17.83
CA ARG A 281 -1.16 26.93 -18.73
C ARG A 281 -1.85 27.99 -19.57
N LEU A 282 -2.99 27.63 -20.18
CA LEU A 282 -3.78 28.56 -20.97
C LEU A 282 -4.37 29.68 -20.11
N GLY A 283 -4.91 29.35 -18.93
CA GLY A 283 -5.45 30.33 -18.00
C GLY A 283 -4.39 31.34 -17.56
N TYR A 284 -3.19 30.87 -17.26
CA TYR A 284 -2.06 31.71 -16.90
C TYR A 284 -1.63 32.59 -18.08
N ALA A 285 -1.47 32.00 -19.27
CA ALA A 285 -1.04 32.74 -20.46
C ALA A 285 -2.04 33.84 -20.84
N ILE A 286 -3.35 33.54 -20.80
CA ILE A 286 -4.42 34.52 -21.03
C ILE A 286 -4.36 35.65 -19.99
N LEU A 287 -4.16 35.33 -18.71
CA LEU A 287 -4.01 36.34 -17.66
C LEU A 287 -2.78 37.20 -17.90
N LYS A 288 -1.65 36.59 -18.24
CA LYS A 288 -0.38 37.29 -18.52
C LYS A 288 -0.52 38.27 -19.68
N GLU A 289 -1.16 37.85 -20.77
CA GLU A 289 -1.40 38.69 -21.95
C GLU A 289 -2.39 39.82 -21.69
N SER A 290 -3.30 39.65 -20.74
CA SER A 290 -4.25 40.70 -20.36
C SER A 290 -3.63 41.82 -19.53
N TYR A 291 -2.38 41.65 -19.06
CA TYR A 291 -1.65 42.60 -18.20
C TYR A 291 -2.54 43.25 -17.12
N PRO A 292 -3.20 42.45 -16.26
CA PRO A 292 -4.17 42.97 -15.32
C PRO A 292 -3.50 43.87 -14.29
N ALA A 293 -4.18 44.97 -13.94
CA ALA A 293 -3.77 45.80 -12.82
C ALA A 293 -3.78 44.97 -11.52
N PRO A 294 -2.87 45.22 -10.56
CA PRO A 294 -2.82 44.47 -9.30
C PRO A 294 -4.16 44.40 -8.57
N GLU A 295 -4.96 45.45 -8.61
CA GLU A 295 -6.29 45.51 -7.97
C GLU A 295 -7.28 44.51 -8.58
N GLU A 296 -7.15 44.23 -9.88
CA GLU A 296 -7.96 43.21 -10.58
C GLU A 296 -7.54 41.80 -10.17
N ILE A 297 -6.23 41.55 -10.04
CA ILE A 297 -5.69 40.27 -9.55
C ILE A 297 -6.21 40.01 -8.14
N GLU A 298 -6.12 41.01 -7.24
CA GLU A 298 -6.63 40.88 -5.89
C GLU A 298 -8.15 40.68 -5.85
N ARG A 299 -8.91 41.32 -6.75
CA ARG A 299 -10.36 41.11 -6.86
C ARG A 299 -10.66 39.66 -7.22
N GLN A 300 -9.95 39.09 -8.18
CA GLN A 300 -10.09 37.68 -8.56
C GLN A 300 -9.71 36.75 -7.40
N GLN A 301 -8.60 37.04 -6.71
CA GLN A 301 -8.16 36.29 -5.53
C GLN A 301 -9.24 36.28 -4.43
N ARG A 302 -9.87 37.42 -4.13
CA ARG A 302 -10.96 37.51 -3.13
C ARG A 302 -12.21 36.75 -3.54
N ILE A 303 -12.58 36.76 -4.82
CA ILE A 303 -13.71 35.98 -5.32
C ILE A 303 -13.42 34.48 -5.17
N LEU A 304 -12.23 34.07 -5.58
CA LEU A 304 -11.80 32.68 -5.53
C LEU A 304 -11.74 32.16 -4.08
N GLU A 305 -11.18 32.94 -3.16
CA GLU A 305 -11.11 32.59 -1.73
C GLU A 305 -12.49 32.34 -1.11
N ARG A 306 -13.48 33.18 -1.44
CA ARG A 306 -14.87 32.99 -0.98
C ARG A 306 -15.46 31.69 -1.50
N ASN A 307 -15.28 31.40 -2.80
CA ASN A 307 -15.79 30.17 -3.41
C ASN A 307 -15.15 28.92 -2.80
N ILE A 308 -13.82 28.93 -2.58
CA ILE A 308 -13.10 27.83 -1.95
C ILE A 308 -13.60 27.62 -0.52
N THR A 309 -13.71 28.69 0.27
CA THR A 309 -14.14 28.62 1.67
C THR A 309 -15.57 28.09 1.78
N GLN A 310 -16.47 28.55 0.92
CA GLN A 310 -17.83 28.05 0.85
C GLN A 310 -17.86 26.55 0.53
N LYS A 311 -17.10 26.12 -0.49
CA LYS A 311 -17.08 24.70 -0.88
C LYS A 311 -16.43 23.79 0.15
N LEU A 312 -15.42 24.27 0.89
CA LEU A 312 -14.83 23.55 2.02
C LEU A 312 -15.84 23.33 3.15
N ALA A 313 -16.67 24.33 3.44
CA ALA A 313 -17.74 24.19 4.42
C ALA A 313 -18.81 23.18 3.96
N ASP A 314 -19.24 23.25 2.70
CA ASP A 314 -20.23 22.33 2.11
C ASP A 314 -19.78 20.85 2.23
N ILE A 315 -18.51 20.56 1.90
CA ILE A 315 -18.00 19.18 1.92
C ILE A 315 -17.65 18.68 3.32
N GLY A 316 -17.35 19.58 4.26
CA GLY A 316 -16.98 19.21 5.63
C GLY A 316 -18.11 18.52 6.40
N VAL A 317 -19.36 18.83 6.05
CA VAL A 317 -20.57 18.24 6.67
C VAL A 317 -21.07 16.96 5.97
N HIS A 318 -20.41 16.54 4.88
CA HIS A 318 -20.84 15.36 4.12
C HIS A 318 -20.56 14.06 4.89
N GLU A 319 -21.59 13.27 5.12
CA GLU A 319 -21.47 11.94 5.74
C GLU A 319 -21.12 10.88 4.71
N SER A 320 -20.08 10.09 5.00
CA SER A 320 -19.63 9.02 4.10
C SER A 320 -20.20 7.68 4.54
N ARG A 321 -20.92 6.99 3.65
CA ARG A 321 -21.48 5.64 3.94
C ARG A 321 -20.79 4.51 3.18
N THR A 322 -20.13 4.83 2.07
CA THR A 322 -19.38 3.87 1.24
C THR A 322 -17.93 4.30 1.12
N ILE A 323 -17.03 3.38 0.75
CA ILE A 323 -15.62 3.71 0.50
C ILE A 323 -15.47 4.66 -0.69
N THR A 324 -16.28 4.48 -1.74
CA THR A 324 -16.33 5.39 -2.89
C THR A 324 -16.67 6.81 -2.45
N ASP A 325 -17.68 6.97 -1.60
CA ASP A 325 -18.12 8.27 -1.10
C ASP A 325 -17.09 8.89 -0.13
N LEU A 326 -16.44 8.07 0.71
CA LEU A 326 -15.31 8.50 1.53
C LEU A 326 -14.17 9.02 0.66
N GLN A 327 -13.75 8.27 -0.37
CA GLN A 327 -12.70 8.66 -1.30
C GLN A 327 -13.06 9.93 -2.09
N ALA A 328 -14.31 10.06 -2.53
CA ALA A 328 -14.82 11.25 -3.19
C ALA A 328 -14.76 12.47 -2.26
N SER A 329 -15.21 12.33 -1.00
CA SER A 329 -15.15 13.43 -0.03
C SER A 329 -13.72 13.88 0.27
N ILE A 330 -12.79 12.91 0.41
CA ILE A 330 -11.37 13.14 0.64
C ILE A 330 -10.77 13.93 -0.53
N ILE A 331 -10.94 13.45 -1.77
CA ILE A 331 -10.27 14.07 -2.91
C ILE A 331 -10.84 15.45 -3.22
N VAL A 332 -12.14 15.69 -2.99
CA VAL A 332 -12.74 17.02 -3.10
C VAL A 332 -12.13 17.96 -2.06
N GLN A 333 -12.04 17.54 -0.79
CA GLN A 333 -11.41 18.34 0.26
C GLN A 333 -9.94 18.65 -0.04
N GLU A 334 -9.16 17.65 -0.44
CA GLU A 334 -7.74 17.81 -0.77
C GLU A 334 -7.56 18.81 -1.91
N ARG A 335 -8.35 18.69 -2.98
CA ARG A 335 -8.29 19.63 -4.10
C ARG A 335 -8.65 21.05 -3.70
N LEU A 336 -9.66 21.23 -2.84
CA LEU A 336 -10.03 22.56 -2.34
C LEU A 336 -8.93 23.16 -1.44
N ARG A 337 -8.25 22.35 -0.62
CA ARG A 337 -7.12 22.80 0.20
C ARG A 337 -5.91 23.15 -0.63
N GLU A 338 -5.55 22.32 -1.61
CA GLU A 338 -4.51 22.62 -2.58
C GLU A 338 -4.82 23.93 -3.32
N SER A 339 -6.08 24.15 -3.73
CA SER A 339 -6.52 25.41 -4.32
C SER A 339 -6.32 26.60 -3.36
N LYS A 340 -6.63 26.44 -2.07
CA LYS A 340 -6.42 27.46 -1.03
C LYS A 340 -4.95 27.79 -0.81
N GLU A 341 -4.09 26.77 -0.72
CA GLU A 341 -2.63 26.94 -0.54
C GLU A 341 -2.02 27.69 -1.72
N ARG A 342 -2.39 27.31 -2.94
CA ARG A 342 -1.97 27.97 -4.19
C ARG A 342 -2.44 29.42 -4.23
N LEU A 343 -3.66 29.69 -3.77
CA LEU A 343 -4.17 31.06 -3.67
C LEU A 343 -3.40 31.91 -2.64
N THR A 344 -3.08 31.35 -1.48
CA THR A 344 -2.22 32.02 -0.48
C THR A 344 -0.87 32.36 -1.10
N ARG A 345 -0.26 31.40 -1.81
CA ARG A 345 1.01 31.62 -2.50
C ARG A 345 0.91 32.71 -3.57
N SER A 346 -0.19 32.76 -4.31
CA SER A 346 -0.47 33.82 -5.28
C SER A 346 -0.47 35.21 -4.62
N LYS A 347 -1.12 35.36 -3.46
CA LYS A 347 -1.15 36.61 -2.69
C LYS A 347 0.24 37.02 -2.21
N GLU A 348 1.01 36.09 -1.65
CA GLU A 348 2.39 36.32 -1.20
C GLU A 348 3.29 36.81 -2.33
N LEU A 349 3.20 36.17 -3.51
CA LEU A 349 4.00 36.53 -4.68
C LEU A 349 3.61 37.91 -5.22
N LEU A 350 2.33 38.26 -5.19
CA LEU A 350 1.87 39.59 -5.60
C LEU A 350 2.44 40.68 -4.67
N LEU A 351 2.42 40.44 -3.34
CA LEU A 351 3.03 41.35 -2.36
C LEU A 351 4.55 41.47 -2.52
N ALA A 352 5.20 40.42 -2.99
CA ALA A 352 6.63 40.41 -3.30
C ALA A 352 6.98 41.00 -4.69
N ASN A 353 6.03 41.68 -5.36
CA ASN A 353 6.16 42.20 -6.72
C ASN A 353 6.49 41.14 -7.79
N ASN A 354 6.21 39.86 -7.52
CA ASN A 354 6.32 38.78 -8.49
C ASN A 354 4.93 38.50 -9.11
N THR A 355 4.49 39.41 -9.97
CA THR A 355 3.18 39.31 -10.65
C THR A 355 3.07 38.04 -11.49
N ASP A 356 4.14 37.65 -12.18
CA ASP A 356 4.11 36.49 -13.08
C ASP A 356 3.87 35.19 -12.30
N GLY A 357 4.59 35.00 -11.19
CA GLY A 357 4.34 33.88 -10.27
C GLY A 357 2.96 33.95 -9.63
N ALA A 358 2.48 35.15 -9.27
CA ALA A 358 1.14 35.32 -8.72
C ALA A 358 0.04 34.89 -9.70
N LEU A 359 0.17 35.22 -10.98
CA LEU A 359 -0.77 34.83 -12.03
C LEU A 359 -0.77 33.31 -12.27
N TRP A 360 0.41 32.67 -12.24
CA TRP A 360 0.52 31.22 -12.36
C TRP A 360 -0.24 30.51 -11.24
N GLU A 361 0.06 30.88 -10.00
CA GLU A 361 -0.57 30.29 -8.81
C GLU A 361 -2.08 30.58 -8.74
N LEU A 362 -2.52 31.76 -9.22
CA LEU A 362 -3.94 32.09 -9.34
C LEU A 362 -4.65 31.21 -10.36
N SER A 363 -4.07 31.04 -11.55
CA SER A 363 -4.61 30.15 -12.60
C SER A 363 -4.72 28.71 -12.09
N TYR A 364 -3.65 28.23 -11.44
CA TYR A 364 -3.62 26.90 -10.83
C TYR A 364 -4.73 26.74 -9.79
N SER A 365 -4.82 27.68 -8.85
CA SER A 365 -5.83 27.67 -7.80
C SER A 365 -7.25 27.60 -8.37
N ASN A 366 -7.54 28.42 -9.39
CA ASN A 366 -8.85 28.46 -10.03
C ASN A 366 -9.18 27.13 -10.73
N GLU A 367 -8.28 26.59 -11.54
CA GLU A 367 -8.52 25.32 -12.23
C GLU A 367 -8.64 24.15 -11.23
N ARG A 368 -7.89 24.20 -10.12
CA ARG A 368 -7.99 23.20 -9.06
C ARG A 368 -9.34 23.25 -8.33
N LEU A 369 -9.88 24.44 -8.02
CA LEU A 369 -11.24 24.61 -7.50
C LEU A 369 -12.26 23.99 -8.46
N LEU A 370 -12.18 24.31 -9.76
CA LEU A 370 -13.11 23.77 -10.75
C LEU A 370 -13.03 22.25 -10.83
N SER A 371 -11.81 21.68 -10.77
CA SER A 371 -11.65 20.22 -10.72
C SER A 371 -12.28 19.62 -9.45
N ALA A 372 -12.17 20.28 -8.28
CA ALA A 372 -12.83 19.80 -7.06
C ALA A 372 -14.35 19.76 -7.23
N VAL A 373 -14.93 20.76 -7.89
CA VAL A 373 -16.37 20.80 -8.21
C VAL A 373 -16.75 19.64 -9.14
N SER A 374 -16.00 19.39 -10.21
CA SER A 374 -16.29 18.25 -11.11
C SER A 374 -16.21 16.90 -10.36
N TRP A 375 -15.20 16.73 -9.51
CA TRP A 375 -15.00 15.51 -8.70
C TRP A 375 -16.10 15.28 -7.65
N SER A 376 -16.82 16.32 -7.23
CA SER A 376 -17.99 16.18 -6.34
C SER A 376 -19.11 15.34 -6.95
N SER A 377 -19.09 15.11 -8.28
CA SER A 377 -20.02 14.21 -8.98
C SER A 377 -19.90 12.74 -8.55
N PHE A 378 -18.81 12.36 -7.88
CA PHE A 378 -18.66 11.02 -7.28
C PHE A 378 -19.37 10.87 -5.92
N LEU A 379 -19.81 11.96 -5.29
CA LEU A 379 -20.48 11.91 -4.00
C LEU A 379 -21.87 11.28 -4.12
N GLY A 380 -22.24 10.47 -3.13
CA GLY A 380 -23.54 9.82 -3.07
C GLY A 380 -23.71 8.62 -4.02
N MET A 381 -22.64 8.12 -4.62
CA MET A 381 -22.69 6.91 -5.44
C MET A 381 -23.12 5.68 -4.62
N PRO A 382 -23.97 4.81 -5.20
CA PRO A 382 -24.37 3.58 -4.53
C PRO A 382 -23.18 2.63 -4.40
N GLY A 383 -23.16 1.84 -3.33
CA GLY A 383 -22.11 0.87 -3.11
C GLY A 383 -22.32 0.13 -1.81
N LYS A 384 -21.39 -0.77 -1.49
CA LYS A 384 -21.36 -1.46 -0.21
C LYS A 384 -21.18 -0.45 0.94
N GLU A 385 -22.04 -0.55 1.95
CA GLU A 385 -21.99 0.32 3.12
C GLU A 385 -20.98 -0.16 4.18
N PHE A 386 -20.41 0.81 4.88
CA PHE A 386 -19.42 0.64 5.94
C PHE A 386 -19.76 1.50 7.16
N ALA A 387 -19.37 1.06 8.34
CA ALA A 387 -19.44 1.92 9.53
C ALA A 387 -18.28 2.92 9.46
N ILE A 388 -18.58 4.15 9.07
CA ILE A 388 -17.61 5.24 9.00
C ILE A 388 -18.08 6.30 9.99
N ASN A 389 -17.39 6.40 11.12
CA ASN A 389 -17.62 7.42 12.15
C ASN A 389 -16.29 8.07 12.53
N GLU A 390 -16.32 9.17 13.28
CA GLU A 390 -15.11 9.90 13.64
C GLU A 390 -14.09 9.07 14.42
N ASP A 391 -14.54 8.26 15.38
CA ASP A 391 -13.64 7.41 16.18
C ASP A 391 -12.90 6.40 15.28
N LEU A 392 -13.63 5.73 14.38
CA LEU A 392 -13.03 4.81 13.42
C LEU A 392 -12.10 5.53 12.46
N LEU A 393 -12.47 6.71 11.96
CA LEU A 393 -11.60 7.52 11.10
C LEU A 393 -10.31 7.92 11.83
N LYS A 394 -10.41 8.29 13.11
CA LYS A 394 -9.26 8.61 13.96
C LYS A 394 -8.34 7.41 14.13
N ASP A 395 -8.89 6.26 14.52
CA ASP A 395 -8.13 5.02 14.69
C ASP A 395 -7.47 4.58 13.38
N SER A 396 -8.17 4.74 12.25
CA SER A 396 -7.66 4.47 10.91
C SER A 396 -6.49 5.38 10.56
N CYS A 397 -6.64 6.69 10.80
CA CYS A 397 -5.60 7.70 10.60
C CYS A 397 -4.36 7.40 11.47
N GLN A 398 -4.53 7.10 12.76
CA GLN A 398 -3.44 6.75 13.66
C GLN A 398 -2.70 5.49 13.20
N SER A 399 -3.44 4.46 12.80
CA SER A 399 -2.87 3.22 12.25
C SER A 399 -2.07 3.52 10.98
N LYS A 400 -2.63 4.33 10.08
CA LYS A 400 -1.95 4.68 8.82
C LYS A 400 -0.71 5.54 9.03
N ILE A 401 -0.73 6.46 9.99
CA ILE A 401 0.46 7.22 10.40
C ILE A 401 1.55 6.27 10.88
N ALA A 402 1.22 5.31 11.75
CA ALA A 402 2.20 4.35 12.26
C ALA A 402 2.81 3.51 11.12
N GLU A 403 1.99 3.04 10.17
CA GLU A 403 2.47 2.33 8.97
C GLU A 403 3.39 3.23 8.12
N ALA A 404 3.02 4.48 7.89
CA ALA A 404 3.79 5.43 7.10
C ALA A 404 5.12 5.79 7.78
N GLU A 405 5.10 5.94 9.11
CA GLU A 405 6.28 6.22 9.92
C GLU A 405 7.29 5.08 9.83
N GLU A 406 6.81 3.83 9.95
CA GLU A 406 7.65 2.64 9.80
C GLU A 406 8.37 2.65 8.45
N ARG A 407 7.63 2.92 7.36
CA ARG A 407 8.21 2.99 6.01
C ARG A 407 9.18 4.15 5.86
N LEU A 408 8.85 5.32 6.38
CA LEU A 408 9.71 6.49 6.30
C LEU A 408 11.04 6.26 7.04
N GLN A 409 11.00 5.70 8.26
CA GLN A 409 12.20 5.37 9.02
C GLN A 409 13.10 4.38 8.26
N TYR A 410 12.51 3.37 7.61
CA TYR A 410 13.28 2.45 6.78
C TYR A 410 13.89 3.15 5.56
N ALA A 411 13.13 3.99 4.85
CA ALA A 411 13.63 4.77 3.72
C ALA A 411 14.77 5.74 4.15
N GLU A 412 14.68 6.33 5.34
CA GLU A 412 15.68 7.25 5.89
C GLU A 412 17.03 6.58 6.21
N LEU A 413 17.06 5.25 6.39
CA LEU A 413 18.33 4.53 6.50
C LEU A 413 19.17 4.66 5.21
N TYR A 414 18.51 4.80 4.06
CA TYR A 414 19.15 4.79 2.74
C TYR A 414 19.09 6.15 1.99
N PHE A 415 18.09 7.00 2.24
CA PHE A 415 17.79 8.20 1.43
C PHE A 415 17.71 9.53 2.21
N ARG A 416 18.51 9.71 3.27
CA ARG A 416 18.40 10.86 4.21
C ARG A 416 18.19 12.25 3.58
N SER A 417 18.87 12.56 2.48
CA SER A 417 18.82 13.88 1.84
C SER A 417 17.65 14.09 0.87
N SER A 418 16.99 13.03 0.42
CA SER A 418 15.98 13.07 -0.66
C SER A 418 14.53 13.03 -0.17
N LEU A 419 14.31 12.93 1.15
CA LEU A 419 13.00 12.73 1.78
C LEU A 419 12.35 13.99 2.34
N ASN A 420 12.86 15.18 2.03
CA ASN A 420 12.36 16.43 2.64
C ASN A 420 10.87 16.69 2.34
N ASP A 421 10.40 16.45 1.12
CA ASP A 421 8.99 16.66 0.79
C ASP A 421 8.09 15.57 1.36
N THR A 422 8.54 14.31 1.37
CA THR A 422 7.85 13.21 2.06
C THR A 422 7.71 13.49 3.56
N ARG A 423 8.74 14.10 4.19
CA ARG A 423 8.67 14.53 5.60
C ARG A 423 7.62 15.61 5.82
N LYS A 424 7.47 16.55 4.89
CA LYS A 424 6.41 17.57 4.97
C LYS A 424 5.03 16.93 4.87
N ASP A 425 4.82 16.02 3.92
CA ASP A 425 3.55 15.31 3.77
C ASP A 425 3.20 14.49 5.02
N PHE A 426 4.20 13.83 5.61
CA PHE A 426 4.04 13.09 6.86
C PHE A 426 3.72 14.01 8.04
N GLN A 427 4.39 15.16 8.17
CA GLN A 427 4.06 16.17 9.18
C GLN A 427 2.65 16.74 8.99
N MET A 428 2.20 16.95 7.75
CA MET A 428 0.84 17.38 7.47
C MET A 428 -0.19 16.33 7.93
N ALA A 429 0.10 15.03 7.80
CA ALA A 429 -0.79 13.99 8.31
C ALA A 429 -0.97 14.09 9.84
N TYR A 430 0.09 14.34 10.60
CA TYR A 430 -0.01 14.60 12.05
C TYR A 430 -0.81 15.86 12.36
N ASN A 431 -0.55 16.95 11.64
CA ASN A 431 -1.32 18.19 11.83
C ASN A 431 -2.81 17.96 11.59
N TYR A 432 -3.18 17.14 10.60
CA TYR A 432 -4.57 16.77 10.37
C TYR A 432 -5.14 15.91 11.49
N LEU A 433 -4.37 14.97 12.04
CA LEU A 433 -4.79 14.20 13.21
C LEU A 433 -5.06 15.12 14.42
N GLU A 434 -4.18 16.08 14.70
CA GLU A 434 -4.30 17.01 15.83
C GLU A 434 -5.51 17.95 15.67
N ASN A 435 -5.82 18.38 14.45
CA ASN A 435 -6.94 19.26 14.14
C ASN A 435 -8.29 18.53 13.99
N GLY A 436 -8.35 17.21 14.19
CA GLY A 436 -9.58 16.43 14.02
C GLY A 436 -9.96 16.15 12.57
N GLU A 437 -9.08 16.41 11.61
CA GLU A 437 -9.31 16.24 10.18
C GLU A 437 -8.93 14.81 9.72
N TYR A 438 -9.52 13.80 10.34
CA TYR A 438 -9.08 12.41 10.23
C TYR A 438 -9.14 11.82 8.81
N ARG A 439 -10.09 12.28 7.98
CA ARG A 439 -10.19 11.89 6.56
C ARG A 439 -8.96 12.30 5.76
N LEU A 440 -8.51 13.55 5.94
CA LEU A 440 -7.34 14.10 5.26
C LEU A 440 -6.05 13.52 5.82
N CYS A 441 -6.00 13.28 7.13
CA CYS A 441 -4.91 12.52 7.74
C CYS A 441 -4.75 11.14 7.08
N LEU A 442 -5.83 10.35 7.00
CA LEU A 442 -5.80 9.01 6.42
C LEU A 442 -5.26 9.04 4.98
N TYR A 443 -5.71 10.00 4.18
CA TYR A 443 -5.23 10.19 2.81
C TYR A 443 -3.75 10.59 2.77
N LYS A 444 -3.35 11.64 3.49
CA LYS A 444 -1.96 12.11 3.48
C LYS A 444 -0.98 11.07 4.01
N ALA A 445 -1.34 10.33 5.06
CA ALA A 445 -0.53 9.22 5.56
C ALA A 445 -0.41 8.11 4.51
N SER A 446 -1.48 7.80 3.76
CA SER A 446 -1.44 6.83 2.65
C SER A 446 -0.51 7.29 1.52
N ILE A 447 -0.57 8.57 1.14
CA ILE A 447 0.32 9.14 0.11
C ILE A 447 1.77 9.15 0.59
N ALA A 448 2.04 9.60 1.82
CA ALA A 448 3.38 9.60 2.39
C ALA A 448 3.98 8.19 2.44
N LYS A 449 3.17 7.19 2.83
CA LYS A 449 3.55 5.78 2.78
C LYS A 449 3.88 5.32 1.36
N ALA A 450 3.02 5.61 0.38
CA ALA A 450 3.27 5.24 -1.01
C ALA A 450 4.56 5.85 -1.58
N VAL A 451 4.86 7.12 -1.26
CA VAL A 451 6.11 7.76 -1.66
C VAL A 451 7.31 7.08 -0.99
N ALA A 452 7.24 6.79 0.31
CA ALA A 452 8.28 6.05 1.00
C ALA A 452 8.47 4.65 0.40
N ASP A 453 7.38 3.92 0.15
CA ASP A 453 7.37 2.60 -0.50
C ASP A 453 7.96 2.66 -1.92
N THR A 454 7.73 3.76 -2.67
CA THR A 454 8.34 3.99 -4.00
C THR A 454 9.86 4.16 -3.89
N MET A 455 10.33 4.93 -2.91
CA MET A 455 11.77 5.13 -2.71
C MET A 455 12.45 3.84 -2.27
N ILE A 456 11.82 3.11 -1.33
CA ILE A 456 12.30 1.79 -0.91
C ILE A 456 12.31 0.81 -2.09
N ALA A 457 11.26 0.83 -2.90
CA ALA A 457 11.17 0.02 -4.10
C ALA A 457 12.31 0.30 -5.09
N ALA A 458 12.71 1.57 -5.23
CA ALA A 458 13.83 1.96 -6.09
C ALA A 458 15.21 1.51 -5.58
N LEU A 459 15.33 0.99 -4.34
CA LEU A 459 16.60 0.45 -3.84
C LEU A 459 17.03 -0.76 -4.65
N GLY A 460 18.22 -0.66 -5.25
CA GLY A 460 18.83 -1.76 -6.00
C GLY A 460 18.20 -2.00 -7.38
N ILE A 461 17.41 -1.06 -7.91
CA ILE A 461 16.85 -1.13 -9.27
C ILE A 461 17.66 -0.24 -10.20
N GLU A 462 18.16 -0.82 -11.30
CA GLU A 462 18.82 -0.06 -12.36
C GLU A 462 17.79 0.68 -13.25
N GLN A 463 18.22 1.78 -13.90
CA GLN A 463 17.33 2.60 -14.72
C GLN A 463 16.68 1.80 -15.88
N GLU A 464 17.37 0.80 -16.40
CA GLU A 464 16.87 -0.09 -17.46
C GLU A 464 15.75 -1.03 -16.96
N GLN A 465 15.76 -1.37 -15.66
CA GLN A 465 14.78 -2.26 -15.03
C GLN A 465 13.53 -1.50 -14.54
N LEU A 466 13.60 -0.17 -14.42
CA LEU A 466 12.53 0.66 -13.86
C LEU A 466 11.20 0.50 -14.60
N GLU A 467 11.22 0.34 -15.92
CA GLU A 467 9.99 0.14 -16.70
C GLU A 467 9.32 -1.19 -16.37
N ASN A 468 10.07 -2.29 -16.35
CA ASN A 468 9.55 -3.61 -16.00
C ASN A 468 8.99 -3.60 -14.57
N TYR A 469 9.69 -2.91 -13.66
CA TYR A 469 9.25 -2.76 -12.28
C TYR A 469 7.94 -1.98 -12.15
N ALA A 470 7.84 -0.82 -12.81
CA ALA A 470 6.63 -0.02 -12.83
C ALA A 470 5.45 -0.78 -13.48
N ARG A 471 5.68 -1.52 -14.58
CA ARG A 471 4.67 -2.41 -15.18
C ARG A 471 4.15 -3.46 -14.21
N GLN A 472 5.04 -4.04 -13.40
CA GLN A 472 4.62 -5.00 -12.38
C GLN A 472 3.81 -4.33 -11.27
N LYS A 473 4.21 -3.16 -10.79
CA LYS A 473 3.44 -2.42 -9.78
C LYS A 473 2.06 -2.04 -10.30
N ILE A 474 1.96 -1.62 -11.55
CA ILE A 474 0.69 -1.39 -12.26
C ILE A 474 -0.15 -2.68 -12.29
N PHE A 475 0.46 -3.82 -12.62
CA PHE A 475 -0.23 -5.11 -12.62
C PHE A 475 -0.72 -5.51 -11.21
N ILE A 476 0.08 -5.33 -10.16
CA ILE A 476 -0.36 -5.62 -8.77
C ILE A 476 -1.50 -4.68 -8.36
N ALA A 477 -1.43 -3.40 -8.76
CA ALA A 477 -2.50 -2.43 -8.54
C ALA A 477 -3.81 -2.88 -9.20
N GLU A 478 -3.75 -3.32 -10.46
CA GLU A 478 -4.87 -3.89 -11.19
C GLU A 478 -5.51 -5.07 -10.44
N GLN A 479 -4.70 -6.03 -10.00
CA GLN A 479 -5.17 -7.21 -9.27
C GLN A 479 -5.82 -6.84 -7.93
N ASN A 480 -5.25 -5.87 -7.22
CA ASN A 480 -5.82 -5.37 -5.97
C ASN A 480 -7.18 -4.71 -6.20
N ILE A 481 -7.31 -3.89 -7.25
CA ILE A 481 -8.60 -3.28 -7.60
C ILE A 481 -9.62 -4.36 -7.98
N ALA A 482 -9.25 -5.33 -8.83
CA ALA A 482 -10.12 -6.42 -9.24
C ALA A 482 -10.64 -7.23 -8.03
N ARG A 483 -9.78 -7.44 -7.04
CA ARG A 483 -10.14 -8.11 -5.79
C ARG A 483 -11.11 -7.30 -4.95
N GLN A 484 -10.91 -5.99 -4.85
CA GLN A 484 -11.82 -5.11 -4.12
C GLN A 484 -13.18 -5.04 -4.81
N GLN A 485 -13.19 -5.00 -6.13
CA GLN A 485 -14.41 -5.08 -6.92
C GLN A 485 -15.19 -6.37 -6.63
N ALA A 486 -14.50 -7.52 -6.53
CA ALA A 486 -15.12 -8.78 -6.16
C ALA A 486 -15.76 -8.78 -4.75
N LYS A 487 -15.35 -7.87 -3.85
CA LYS A 487 -15.96 -7.66 -2.53
C LYS A 487 -17.12 -6.66 -2.53
N GLY A 488 -17.48 -6.10 -3.69
CA GLY A 488 -18.49 -5.07 -3.87
C GLY A 488 -18.00 -3.64 -3.62
N VAL A 489 -16.68 -3.40 -3.69
CA VAL A 489 -16.08 -2.07 -3.50
C VAL A 489 -15.30 -1.68 -4.75
N PHE A 490 -15.62 -0.54 -5.35
CA PHE A 490 -14.80 0.01 -6.44
C PHE A 490 -14.02 1.23 -5.94
N PRO A 491 -12.70 1.10 -5.68
CA PRO A 491 -11.87 2.19 -5.18
C PRO A 491 -11.55 3.18 -6.30
N ILE A 492 -12.34 4.25 -6.41
CA ILE A 492 -12.29 5.22 -7.50
C ILE A 492 -10.92 5.92 -7.61
N LEU A 493 -10.26 6.20 -6.48
CA LEU A 493 -8.94 6.84 -6.51
C LEU A 493 -7.86 5.85 -6.95
N ALA A 494 -7.95 4.60 -6.50
CA ALA A 494 -7.00 3.58 -6.91
C ALA A 494 -7.07 3.34 -8.42
N TYR A 495 -8.27 3.09 -8.95
CA TYR A 495 -8.45 2.90 -10.38
C TYR A 495 -7.96 4.11 -11.20
N SER A 496 -8.27 5.33 -10.73
CA SER A 496 -7.80 6.56 -11.38
C SER A 496 -6.27 6.64 -11.47
N TYR A 497 -5.57 6.33 -10.38
CA TYR A 497 -4.10 6.36 -10.38
C TYR A 497 -3.48 5.18 -11.13
N TYR A 498 -4.10 4.01 -11.11
CA TYR A 498 -3.72 2.87 -11.96
C TYR A 498 -3.81 3.21 -13.46
N GLU A 499 -4.92 3.81 -13.89
CA GLU A 499 -5.12 4.24 -15.27
C GLU A 499 -4.04 5.27 -15.66
N TYR A 500 -3.79 6.26 -14.78
CA TYR A 500 -2.78 7.27 -15.04
C TYR A 500 -1.37 6.72 -15.12
N ALA A 501 -0.99 5.85 -14.17
CA ALA A 501 0.29 5.15 -14.17
C ALA A 501 0.51 4.39 -15.48
N THR A 502 -0.54 3.71 -15.97
CA THR A 502 -0.53 2.99 -17.25
C THR A 502 -0.28 3.93 -18.43
N SER A 503 -0.89 5.13 -18.43
CA SER A 503 -0.64 6.13 -19.49
C SER A 503 0.75 6.76 -19.44
N LEU A 504 1.38 6.81 -18.26
CA LEU A 504 2.69 7.43 -18.07
C LEU A 504 3.86 6.50 -18.37
N ILE A 505 3.68 5.18 -18.32
CA ILE A 505 4.78 4.19 -18.37
C ILE A 505 5.75 4.37 -19.55
N ALA A 506 5.25 4.83 -20.70
CA ALA A 506 6.06 5.02 -21.90
C ALA A 506 6.94 6.28 -21.85
N ASN A 507 6.51 7.33 -21.14
CA ASN A 507 7.10 8.66 -21.21
C ASN A 507 7.71 9.13 -19.87
N ASP A 508 7.16 8.69 -18.74
CA ASP A 508 7.58 9.07 -17.40
C ASP A 508 7.45 7.87 -16.43
N LYS A 509 8.48 7.01 -16.46
CA LYS A 509 8.54 5.76 -15.70
C LYS A 509 8.55 5.99 -14.19
N ALA A 510 9.17 7.08 -13.74
CA ALA A 510 9.25 7.43 -12.32
C ALA A 510 7.87 7.84 -11.79
N SER A 511 7.18 8.73 -12.51
CA SER A 511 5.81 9.08 -12.14
C SER A 511 4.87 7.88 -12.25
N ALA A 512 5.01 7.04 -13.29
CA ALA A 512 4.23 5.82 -13.42
C ALA A 512 4.34 4.91 -12.18
N LEU A 513 5.56 4.76 -11.65
CA LEU A 513 5.79 3.99 -10.43
C LEU A 513 5.11 4.63 -9.21
N ILE A 514 5.26 5.94 -9.00
CA ILE A 514 4.63 6.66 -7.88
C ILE A 514 3.11 6.51 -7.93
N TYR A 515 2.49 6.70 -9.10
CA TYR A 515 1.04 6.57 -9.25
C TYR A 515 0.56 5.12 -9.10
N ALA A 516 1.38 4.12 -9.46
CA ALA A 516 1.07 2.73 -9.17
C ALA A 516 1.04 2.47 -7.66
N GLU A 517 1.98 3.04 -6.88
CA GLU A 517 1.99 2.95 -5.41
C GLU A 517 0.81 3.71 -4.77
N TYR A 518 0.45 4.89 -5.29
CA TYR A 518 -0.79 5.58 -4.88
C TYR A 518 -2.01 4.70 -5.09
N SER A 519 -2.08 4.02 -6.23
CA SER A 519 -3.16 3.08 -6.50
C SER A 519 -3.19 1.95 -5.49
N LEU A 520 -2.05 1.37 -5.16
CA LEU A 520 -1.95 0.26 -4.21
C LEU A 520 -2.42 0.67 -2.81
N GLU A 521 -1.94 1.80 -2.29
CA GLU A 521 -2.31 2.28 -0.96
C GLU A 521 -3.79 2.62 -0.84
N LEU A 522 -4.35 3.24 -1.89
CA LEU A 522 -5.74 3.69 -1.86
C LEU A 522 -6.74 2.59 -2.23
N ALA A 523 -6.30 1.47 -2.80
CA ALA A 523 -7.18 0.36 -3.14
C ALA A 523 -7.78 -0.32 -1.89
N ASN A 524 -7.02 -0.37 -0.79
CA ASN A 524 -7.35 -1.18 0.38
C ASN A 524 -7.82 -0.35 1.60
N ILE A 525 -8.30 0.88 1.40
CA ILE A 525 -8.80 1.73 2.51
C ILE A 525 -9.96 1.06 3.27
N ASP A 526 -10.69 0.13 2.64
CA ASP A 526 -11.79 -0.62 3.25
C ASP A 526 -11.38 -1.41 4.50
N ILE A 527 -10.11 -1.81 4.63
CA ILE A 527 -9.60 -2.61 5.75
C ILE A 527 -9.82 -1.94 7.12
N TYR A 528 -9.78 -0.61 7.18
CA TYR A 528 -9.90 0.10 8.44
C TYR A 528 -11.36 0.25 8.91
N PHE A 529 -12.31 0.08 7.99
CA PHE A 529 -13.74 0.25 8.27
C PHE A 529 -14.39 -1.12 8.34
N LYS A 530 -14.43 -1.69 9.54
CA LYS A 530 -15.11 -2.98 9.77
C LYS A 530 -16.63 -2.78 9.67
N GLN A 531 -17.34 -3.82 9.23
CA GLN A 531 -18.79 -3.78 9.17
C GLN A 531 -19.41 -3.50 10.55
N PRO A 532 -20.50 -2.73 10.63
CA PRO A 532 -21.33 -2.75 11.82
C PRO A 532 -21.84 -4.20 11.96
N LYS A 533 -21.38 -4.90 13.00
CA LYS A 533 -21.82 -6.28 13.25
C LYS A 533 -23.35 -6.28 13.31
N SER A 534 -24.01 -6.95 12.37
CA SER A 534 -25.37 -7.46 12.59
C SER A 534 -25.29 -8.29 13.86
N SER A 535 -25.93 -7.83 14.93
CA SER A 535 -25.99 -8.43 16.28
C SER A 535 -25.53 -9.88 16.33
N ASP A 536 -24.22 -10.06 16.45
CA ASP A 536 -23.60 -11.37 16.46
C ASP A 536 -23.69 -11.88 17.90
N ILE A 537 -24.86 -12.44 18.24
CA ILE A 537 -25.14 -13.03 19.56
C ILE A 537 -24.06 -14.10 19.88
N ILE A 538 -23.48 -14.72 18.85
CA ILE A 538 -22.41 -15.71 18.92
C ILE A 538 -21.06 -15.04 19.23
N GLY A 539 -20.76 -13.91 18.60
CA GLY A 539 -19.57 -13.11 18.92
C GLY A 539 -19.59 -12.48 20.32
N LEU A 540 -20.78 -12.16 20.85
CA LEU A 540 -20.96 -11.70 22.24
C LEU A 540 -20.61 -12.80 23.25
N LEU A 541 -20.98 -14.05 22.95
CA LEU A 541 -20.62 -15.22 23.76
C LEU A 541 -19.10 -15.48 23.76
N PHE A 542 -18.40 -15.16 22.67
CA PHE A 542 -16.96 -15.39 22.56
C PHE A 542 -16.09 -14.37 23.34
N ARG A 543 -16.61 -13.18 23.64
CA ARG A 543 -15.89 -12.10 24.36
C ARG A 543 -15.78 -12.29 25.87
N TYR A 544 -16.56 -13.18 26.46
CA TYR A 544 -16.48 -13.42 27.91
C TYR A 544 -15.33 -14.36 28.28
N SER A 545 -14.80 -14.18 29.49
CA SER A 545 -13.80 -15.08 30.07
C SER A 545 -14.28 -16.52 30.08
N ALA A 546 -13.36 -17.49 30.05
CA ALA A 546 -13.69 -18.92 30.06
C ALA A 546 -14.68 -19.30 31.18
N THR A 547 -14.61 -18.61 32.32
CA THR A 547 -15.52 -18.75 33.46
C THR A 547 -16.97 -18.36 33.15
N LEU A 548 -17.23 -17.27 32.41
CA LEU A 548 -18.59 -16.88 32.08
C LEU A 548 -19.21 -17.78 31.00
N LYS A 549 -18.38 -18.31 30.08
CA LYS A 549 -18.81 -19.31 29.09
C LYS A 549 -19.27 -20.61 29.75
N LEU A 550 -18.52 -21.06 30.76
CA LEU A 550 -18.89 -22.21 31.60
C LEU A 550 -20.18 -21.97 32.38
N ALA A 551 -20.36 -20.77 32.96
CA ALA A 551 -21.58 -20.41 33.67
C ALA A 551 -22.81 -20.41 32.75
N PHE A 552 -22.68 -19.88 31.53
CA PHE A 552 -23.78 -19.85 30.56
C PHE A 552 -24.18 -21.26 30.07
N MET A 553 -23.19 -22.13 29.82
CA MET A 553 -23.45 -23.54 29.51
C MET A 553 -24.11 -24.29 30.67
N PHE A 554 -23.73 -23.98 31.92
CA PHE A 554 -24.35 -24.57 33.10
C PHE A 554 -25.83 -24.15 33.26
N VAL A 555 -26.15 -22.88 32.97
CA VAL A 555 -27.52 -22.37 33.01
C VAL A 555 -28.38 -22.99 31.90
N LEU A 556 -27.86 -23.08 30.67
CA LEU A 556 -28.56 -23.77 29.58
C LEU A 556 -28.77 -25.26 29.86
N GLY A 557 -27.75 -25.92 30.44
CA GLY A 557 -27.84 -27.33 30.85
C GLY A 557 -28.88 -27.57 31.94
N THR A 558 -28.99 -26.67 32.92
CA THR A 558 -30.02 -26.77 33.98
C THR A 558 -31.42 -26.50 33.46
N ILE A 559 -31.61 -25.51 32.58
CA ILE A 559 -32.89 -25.24 31.91
C ILE A 559 -33.33 -26.43 31.06
N PHE A 560 -32.43 -27.00 30.27
CA PHE A 560 -32.73 -28.17 29.44
C PHE A 560 -33.05 -29.41 30.29
N GLY A 561 -32.29 -29.63 31.38
CA GLY A 561 -32.58 -30.68 32.35
C GLY A 561 -33.97 -30.53 32.98
N TYR A 562 -34.36 -29.30 33.33
CA TYR A 562 -35.67 -28.99 33.90
C TYR A 562 -36.80 -29.24 32.89
N LEU A 563 -36.62 -28.88 31.62
CA LEU A 563 -37.58 -29.14 30.54
C LEU A 563 -37.76 -30.63 30.25
N VAL A 564 -36.69 -31.43 30.33
CA VAL A 564 -36.75 -32.90 30.17
C VAL A 564 -37.44 -33.58 31.35
N VAL A 565 -37.32 -33.03 32.57
CA VAL A 565 -38.07 -33.53 33.74
C VAL A 565 -39.55 -33.17 33.64
N LEU A 566 -39.88 -31.96 33.18
CA LEU A 566 -41.26 -31.54 32.95
C LEU A 566 -41.96 -32.34 31.83
N SER A 567 -41.24 -32.75 30.78
CA SER A 567 -41.81 -33.57 29.70
C SER A 567 -42.06 -35.03 30.08
N LYS A 568 -41.52 -35.50 31.21
CA LYS A 568 -41.75 -36.84 31.76
C LYS A 568 -42.94 -36.94 32.73
N ASN A 569 -43.45 -35.80 33.20
CA ASN A 569 -44.62 -35.71 34.09
C ASN A 569 -45.91 -35.29 33.33
N ARG A 570 -45.94 -35.49 32.00
CA ARG A 570 -47.14 -35.42 31.18
C ARG A 570 -47.45 -36.77 30.57
#